data_AF-A0A7D9L8L9-F1
#
_entry.id   AF-A0A7D9L8L9-F1
#
_cell.length_a   1.000
_cell.length_b   1.000
_cell.length_c   1.000
_cell.angle_alpha   90.00
_cell.angle_beta   90.00
_cell.angle_gamma   90.00
#
_symmetry.space_group_name_H-M   'P 1'
#
loop_
_entity.id
_entity.type
_entity.pdbx_description
1 polymer ?
#
loop_
_entity_poly.entity_id
_entity_poly.type
_entity_poly.pdbx_seq_one_letter_code
_entity_poly.pdbx_strand_id
1 'polypeptide(L)'
;MGVHISDVRQVIHIGPPRTLEAYYQEIGRAGRDGEPARATLYYNGHDIASNKPGMTDEMRDFCHEETVCLRDIILKHLGSPMMTTFSCVEHCCCTNCSKKCQCTSCKSTQPKIAMQEQAVPQLEARKAQRQLSKGQRDTINLVMREYRMKLAQVGYCINGIDASTGVTLELIDAIVENCKFLTSSSDLFSSYEIWDIKHAEDLFAIIVNICGQ
;
A
#
# COMPACT_ATOMS: atom_id res chain seq x y z
N MET A 1 5.82 -28.41 5.53
CA MET A 1 4.80 -29.34 6.08
C MET A 1 3.77 -28.49 6.80
N GLY A 2 2.53 -28.42 6.30
CA GLY A 2 1.64 -27.27 6.53
C GLY A 2 0.20 -27.61 6.92
N VAL A 3 -0.46 -26.57 7.44
CA VAL A 3 -1.89 -26.50 7.78
C VAL A 3 -2.75 -26.98 6.61
N HIS A 4 -3.68 -27.90 6.88
CA HIS A 4 -4.58 -28.51 5.90
C HIS A 4 -6.02 -28.06 6.16
N ILE A 5 -6.31 -26.81 5.81
CA ILE A 5 -7.66 -26.23 5.87
C ILE A 5 -8.15 -26.16 4.43
N SER A 6 -9.21 -26.89 4.10
CA SER A 6 -9.71 -27.01 2.73
C SER A 6 -10.57 -25.83 2.28
N ASP A 7 -11.21 -25.16 3.24
CA ASP A 7 -12.23 -24.12 3.05
C ASP A 7 -11.67 -22.68 3.15
N VAL A 8 -10.37 -22.50 2.90
CA VAL A 8 -9.76 -21.17 2.84
C VAL A 8 -10.34 -20.40 1.65
N ARG A 9 -11.11 -19.33 1.93
CA ARG A 9 -11.77 -18.48 0.92
C ARG A 9 -10.92 -17.32 0.43
N GLN A 10 -9.97 -16.85 1.24
CA GLN A 10 -9.18 -15.69 0.90
C GLN A 10 -7.73 -15.84 1.34
N VAL A 11 -6.82 -15.51 0.44
CA VAL A 11 -5.39 -15.31 0.72
C VAL A 11 -5.07 -13.86 0.43
N ILE A 12 -4.48 -13.17 1.41
CA ILE A 12 -4.08 -11.77 1.28
C ILE A 12 -2.57 -11.69 1.46
N HIS A 13 -1.90 -11.19 0.44
CA HIS A 13 -0.48 -10.85 0.47
C HIS A 13 -0.34 -9.37 0.75
N ILE A 14 0.28 -9.06 1.90
CA ILE A 14 0.71 -7.71 2.23
C ILE A 14 2.18 -7.64 1.81
N GLY A 15 2.41 -7.26 0.56
CA GLY A 15 3.71 -7.31 -0.11
C GLY A 15 3.85 -8.57 -1.00
N PRO A 16 4.53 -8.47 -2.14
CA PRO A 16 4.74 -9.60 -3.03
C PRO A 16 5.75 -10.58 -2.45
N PRO A 17 5.53 -11.90 -2.64
CA PRO A 17 6.56 -12.91 -2.42
C PRO A 17 7.80 -12.64 -3.28
N ARG A 18 8.91 -13.31 -2.96
CA ARG A 18 10.18 -13.12 -3.67
C ARG A 18 10.20 -13.71 -5.08
N THR A 19 9.43 -14.77 -5.29
CA THR A 19 9.38 -15.48 -6.58
C THR A 19 7.93 -15.75 -6.95
N LEU A 20 7.67 -15.92 -8.24
CA LEU A 20 6.33 -16.22 -8.75
C LEU A 20 5.87 -17.62 -8.32
N GLU A 21 6.78 -18.58 -8.15
CA GLU A 21 6.47 -19.92 -7.62
C GLU A 21 6.02 -19.87 -6.17
N ALA A 22 6.68 -19.05 -5.34
CA ALA A 22 6.28 -18.88 -3.94
C ALA A 22 4.86 -18.32 -3.88
N TYR A 23 4.57 -17.28 -4.68
CA TYR A 23 3.23 -16.73 -4.80
C TYR A 23 2.21 -17.79 -5.21
N TYR A 24 2.51 -18.59 -6.25
CA TYR A 24 1.63 -19.67 -6.70
C TYR A 24 1.35 -20.72 -5.60
N GLN A 25 2.39 -21.18 -4.89
CA GLN A 25 2.23 -22.16 -3.81
C GLN A 25 1.40 -21.61 -2.64
N GLU A 26 1.56 -20.33 -2.32
CA GLU A 26 0.86 -19.68 -1.22
C GLU A 26 -0.62 -19.46 -1.54
N ILE A 27 -0.95 -18.94 -2.73
CA ILE A 27 -2.35 -18.75 -3.16
C ILE A 27 -3.05 -20.10 -3.40
N GLY A 28 -2.31 -21.14 -3.80
CA GLY A 28 -2.83 -22.51 -4.01
C GLY A 28 -3.28 -23.22 -2.73
N ARG A 29 -3.18 -22.56 -1.56
CA ARG A 29 -3.78 -23.03 -0.31
C ARG A 29 -5.29 -22.74 -0.22
N ALA A 30 -5.79 -21.80 -1.01
CA ALA A 30 -7.20 -21.42 -1.05
C ALA A 30 -8.02 -22.35 -1.95
N GLY A 31 -9.32 -22.52 -1.65
CA GLY A 31 -10.26 -23.18 -2.58
C GLY A 31 -10.01 -24.67 -2.82
N ARG A 32 -9.47 -25.40 -1.84
CA ARG A 32 -9.15 -26.83 -1.98
C ARG A 32 -10.39 -27.74 -1.95
N ASP A 33 -11.52 -27.21 -1.47
CA ASP A 33 -12.85 -27.82 -1.56
C ASP A 33 -13.52 -27.64 -2.94
N GLY A 34 -12.89 -26.92 -3.87
CA GLY A 34 -13.41 -26.67 -5.22
C GLY A 34 -14.32 -25.44 -5.32
N GLU A 35 -14.66 -24.81 -4.20
CA GLU A 35 -15.46 -23.58 -4.19
C GLU A 35 -14.60 -22.35 -4.53
N PRO A 36 -15.19 -21.30 -5.14
CA PRO A 36 -14.46 -20.08 -5.49
C PRO A 36 -13.70 -19.48 -4.30
N ALA A 37 -12.44 -19.13 -4.54
CA ALA A 37 -11.58 -18.45 -3.58
C ALA A 37 -10.84 -17.28 -4.22
N ARG A 38 -10.39 -16.32 -3.39
CA ARG A 38 -9.75 -15.09 -3.83
C ARG A 38 -8.31 -14.98 -3.32
N ALA A 39 -7.41 -14.60 -4.23
CA ALA A 39 -6.08 -14.13 -3.88
C ALA A 39 -6.02 -12.61 -4.09
N THR A 40 -5.53 -11.86 -3.11
CA THR A 40 -5.37 -10.41 -3.18
C THR A 40 -3.93 -10.06 -2.84
N LEU A 41 -3.25 -9.35 -3.74
CA LEU A 41 -1.87 -8.93 -3.56
C LEU A 41 -1.82 -7.40 -3.47
N TYR A 42 -1.41 -6.90 -2.31
CA TYR A 42 -1.08 -5.50 -2.09
C TYR A 42 0.42 -5.30 -2.22
N TYR A 43 0.85 -4.27 -2.93
CA TYR A 43 2.24 -3.90 -3.08
C TYR A 43 2.36 -2.41 -3.38
N ASN A 44 3.55 -1.85 -3.15
CA ASN A 44 3.92 -0.51 -3.56
C ASN A 44 5.21 -0.54 -4.40
N GLY A 45 5.66 0.61 -4.89
CA GLY A 45 6.90 0.70 -5.68
C GLY A 45 8.16 0.28 -4.92
N HIS A 46 8.18 0.45 -3.59
CA HIS A 46 9.31 0.01 -2.75
C HIS A 46 9.38 -1.53 -2.66
N ASP A 47 8.24 -2.19 -2.65
CA ASP A 47 8.15 -3.64 -2.53
C ASP A 47 8.63 -4.40 -3.76
N ILE A 48 8.51 -3.79 -4.93
CA ILE A 48 8.95 -4.33 -6.23
C ILE A 48 10.22 -3.65 -6.74
N ALA A 49 10.91 -2.88 -5.89
CA ALA A 49 12.13 -2.18 -6.28
C ALA A 49 13.23 -3.15 -6.77
N SER A 50 14.03 -2.71 -7.74
CA SER A 50 15.10 -3.53 -8.34
C SER A 50 16.15 -3.98 -7.33
N ASN A 51 16.35 -3.21 -6.26
CA ASN A 51 17.30 -3.51 -5.19
C ASN A 51 16.76 -4.46 -4.11
N LYS A 52 15.52 -4.95 -4.23
CA LYS A 52 14.92 -5.84 -3.24
C LYS A 52 15.61 -7.22 -3.30
N PRO A 53 16.33 -7.65 -2.23
CA PRO A 53 17.17 -8.84 -2.31
C PRO A 53 16.36 -10.12 -2.48
N GLY A 54 16.77 -10.97 -3.42
CA GLY A 54 16.14 -12.26 -3.71
C GLY A 54 14.82 -12.19 -4.47
N MET A 55 14.35 -10.98 -4.83
CA MET A 55 13.18 -10.80 -5.68
C MET A 55 13.54 -11.11 -7.14
N THR A 56 12.75 -11.95 -7.80
CA THR A 56 12.96 -12.28 -9.22
C THR A 56 12.29 -11.26 -10.15
N ASP A 57 12.81 -11.15 -11.37
CA ASP A 57 12.26 -10.23 -12.38
C ASP A 57 10.85 -10.65 -12.79
N GLU A 58 10.56 -11.94 -12.87
CA GLU A 58 9.24 -12.45 -13.25
C GLU A 58 8.16 -12.03 -12.26
N MET A 59 8.49 -11.97 -10.96
CA MET A 59 7.55 -11.52 -9.94
C MET A 59 7.35 -9.99 -10.01
N ARG A 60 8.39 -9.22 -10.36
CA ARG A 60 8.26 -7.78 -10.63
C ARG A 60 7.36 -7.53 -11.84
N ASP A 61 7.61 -8.24 -12.92
CA ASP A 61 6.83 -8.15 -14.16
C ASP A 61 5.37 -8.54 -13.90
N PHE A 62 5.12 -9.60 -13.12
CA PHE A 62 3.78 -10.00 -12.71
C PHE A 62 3.03 -8.87 -11.98
N CYS A 63 3.70 -8.09 -11.14
CA CYS A 63 3.10 -6.96 -10.43
C CYS A 63 2.85 -5.76 -11.35
N HIS A 64 3.64 -5.56 -12.41
CA HIS A 64 3.46 -4.45 -13.34
C HIS A 64 2.50 -4.77 -14.49
N GLU A 65 2.15 -6.04 -14.69
CA GLU A 65 1.33 -6.46 -15.82
C GLU A 65 -0.16 -6.13 -15.63
N GLU A 66 -0.67 -5.25 -16.48
CA GLU A 66 -2.07 -4.81 -16.44
C GLU A 66 -2.92 -5.32 -17.60
N THR A 67 -2.29 -5.84 -18.66
CA THR A 67 -2.94 -6.09 -19.95
C THR A 67 -3.20 -7.57 -20.18
N VAL A 68 -2.26 -8.43 -19.76
CA VAL A 68 -2.29 -9.89 -19.90
C VAL A 68 -3.07 -10.52 -18.73
N CYS A 69 -3.67 -11.68 -18.97
CA CYS A 69 -4.33 -12.45 -17.91
C CYS A 69 -3.31 -12.92 -16.87
N LEU A 70 -3.50 -12.58 -15.60
CA LEU A 70 -2.61 -13.00 -14.52
C LEU A 70 -2.46 -14.52 -14.41
N ARG A 71 -3.51 -15.29 -14.73
CA ARG A 71 -3.43 -16.76 -14.75
C ARG A 71 -2.51 -17.27 -15.85
N ASP A 72 -2.52 -16.61 -17.00
CA ASP A 72 -1.71 -17.00 -18.14
C ASP A 72 -0.22 -16.80 -17.84
N ILE A 73 0.13 -15.70 -17.16
CA ILE A 73 1.50 -15.45 -16.68
C ILE A 73 1.97 -16.59 -15.77
N ILE A 74 1.15 -16.97 -14.78
CA ILE A 74 1.46 -18.06 -13.85
C ILE A 74 1.60 -19.41 -14.58
N LEU A 75 0.67 -19.73 -15.48
CA LEU A 75 0.69 -21.00 -16.22
C LEU A 75 1.91 -21.10 -17.16
N LYS A 76 2.23 -19.99 -17.85
CA LYS A 76 3.42 -19.87 -18.70
C LYS A 76 4.69 -20.10 -17.88
N HIS A 77 4.74 -19.52 -16.68
CA HIS A 77 5.86 -19.71 -15.75
C HIS A 77 6.05 -21.18 -15.35
N LEU A 78 4.95 -21.91 -15.14
CA LEU A 78 4.96 -23.34 -14.81
C LEU A 78 5.22 -24.26 -16.03
N GLY A 79 5.53 -23.70 -17.21
CA GLY A 79 5.78 -24.46 -18.43
C GLY A 79 4.53 -25.08 -19.06
N SER A 80 3.32 -24.65 -18.64
CA SER A 80 2.07 -25.10 -19.24
C SER A 80 1.79 -24.33 -20.53
N PRO A 81 1.25 -24.98 -21.58
CA PRO A 81 0.89 -24.30 -22.81
C PRO A 81 -0.16 -23.21 -22.56
N MET A 82 0.01 -22.08 -23.24
CA MET A 82 -0.90 -20.93 -23.19
C MET A 82 -2.35 -21.40 -23.36
N MET A 83 -3.23 -21.01 -22.45
CA MET A 83 -4.65 -21.31 -22.61
C MET A 83 -5.24 -20.36 -23.66
N THR A 84 -5.42 -20.87 -24.88
CA THR A 84 -5.90 -20.09 -26.03
C THR A 84 -7.34 -19.61 -25.87
N THR A 85 -8.13 -20.22 -24.99
CA THR A 85 -9.52 -19.83 -24.72
C THR A 85 -9.88 -20.09 -23.26
N PHE A 86 -9.74 -19.08 -22.39
CA PHE A 86 -10.35 -19.15 -21.07
C PHE A 86 -11.85 -18.83 -21.17
N SER A 87 -12.63 -19.83 -21.58
CA SER A 87 -14.06 -19.88 -21.27
C SER A 87 -14.16 -19.97 -19.76
N CYS A 88 -14.43 -18.85 -19.09
CA CYS A 88 -14.53 -18.82 -17.65
C CYS A 88 -15.76 -19.65 -17.25
N VAL A 89 -15.55 -20.86 -16.75
CA VAL A 89 -16.61 -21.84 -16.39
C VAL A 89 -17.70 -21.21 -15.50
N GLU A 90 -17.36 -20.19 -14.69
CA GLU A 90 -18.30 -19.37 -13.92
C GLU A 90 -17.94 -17.87 -13.79
N HIS A 91 -17.22 -17.27 -14.74
CA HIS A 91 -16.78 -15.85 -14.66
C HIS A 91 -15.99 -15.44 -13.39
N CYS A 92 -15.09 -16.31 -12.90
CA CYS A 92 -14.12 -15.96 -11.85
C CYS A 92 -12.90 -15.22 -12.44
N CYS A 93 -13.11 -14.07 -13.08
CA CYS A 93 -12.04 -13.35 -13.79
C CYS A 93 -10.92 -12.88 -12.84
N CYS A 94 -9.67 -12.84 -13.33
CA CYS A 94 -8.61 -12.08 -12.65
C CYS A 94 -8.87 -10.57 -12.83
N THR A 95 -8.14 -9.73 -12.11
CA THR A 95 -8.27 -8.26 -12.15
C THR A 95 -8.11 -7.68 -13.57
N ASN A 96 -7.19 -8.20 -14.37
CA ASN A 96 -6.96 -7.71 -15.74
C ASN A 96 -8.08 -8.17 -16.69
N CYS A 97 -8.51 -9.43 -16.57
CA CYS A 97 -9.61 -9.96 -17.38
C CYS A 97 -10.96 -9.30 -17.03
N SER A 98 -11.19 -8.94 -15.77
CA SER A 98 -12.44 -8.30 -15.36
C SER A 98 -12.64 -6.93 -16.02
N LYS A 99 -11.55 -6.19 -16.32
CA LYS A 99 -11.62 -4.91 -17.05
C LYS A 99 -12.23 -5.04 -18.45
N LYS A 100 -12.04 -6.20 -19.11
CA LYS A 100 -12.50 -6.48 -20.49
C LYS A 100 -13.73 -7.41 -20.52
N CYS A 101 -14.26 -7.77 -19.36
CA CYS A 101 -15.37 -8.70 -19.24
C CYS A 101 -16.70 -8.00 -19.60
N GLN A 102 -17.47 -8.59 -20.52
CA GLN A 102 -18.76 -8.05 -20.99
C GLN A 102 -19.97 -8.81 -20.44
N CYS A 103 -19.77 -9.61 -19.39
CA CYS A 103 -20.78 -10.54 -18.90
C CYS A 103 -21.76 -9.84 -17.94
N THR A 104 -23.04 -10.16 -18.07
CA THR A 104 -24.12 -9.59 -17.25
C THR A 104 -24.21 -10.18 -15.83
N SER A 105 -23.61 -11.34 -15.58
CA SER A 105 -23.68 -12.09 -14.32
C SER A 105 -22.30 -12.38 -13.69
N CYS A 106 -21.32 -11.53 -13.95
CA CYS A 106 -19.96 -11.73 -13.43
C CYS A 106 -19.94 -11.64 -11.89
N LYS A 107 -19.56 -12.71 -11.20
CA LYS A 107 -19.31 -12.73 -9.75
C LYS A 107 -18.02 -11.98 -9.37
N SER A 108 -17.51 -11.09 -10.22
CA SER A 108 -16.30 -10.30 -9.96
C SER A 108 -16.53 -9.32 -8.81
N THR A 109 -16.45 -9.85 -7.59
CA THR A 109 -16.47 -9.12 -6.32
C THR A 109 -15.12 -8.44 -6.14
N GLN A 110 -14.85 -7.41 -6.94
CA GLN A 110 -13.99 -6.34 -6.45
C GLN A 110 -14.86 -5.53 -5.50
N PRO A 111 -14.66 -5.56 -4.17
CA PRO A 111 -14.90 -4.35 -3.42
C PRO A 111 -13.97 -3.33 -4.07
N LYS A 112 -14.56 -2.33 -4.75
CA LYS A 112 -13.81 -1.10 -5.02
C LYS A 112 -13.39 -0.62 -3.64
N ILE A 113 -12.14 -0.87 -3.25
CA ILE A 113 -11.54 -0.10 -2.18
C ILE A 113 -11.48 1.28 -2.80
N ALA A 114 -12.43 2.13 -2.43
CA ALA A 114 -12.38 3.52 -2.79
C ALA A 114 -11.07 4.03 -2.20
N MET A 115 -10.02 4.10 -3.02
CA MET A 115 -9.00 5.09 -2.79
C MET A 115 -9.78 6.39 -2.84
N GLN A 116 -10.08 6.94 -1.65
CA GLN A 116 -10.55 8.30 -1.58
C GLN A 116 -9.44 9.11 -2.24
N GLU A 117 -9.70 9.68 -3.41
CA GLU A 117 -8.93 10.82 -3.88
C GLU A 117 -9.04 11.84 -2.76
N GLN A 118 -8.01 11.90 -1.93
CA GLN A 118 -8.05 12.76 -0.78
C GLN A 118 -7.90 14.17 -1.29
N ALA A 119 -8.99 14.91 -1.15
CA ALA A 119 -8.96 16.35 -1.24
C ALA A 119 -7.82 16.83 -0.34
N VAL A 120 -6.84 17.51 -0.95
CA VAL A 120 -5.84 18.28 -0.22
C VAL A 120 -6.59 19.05 0.86
N PRO A 121 -6.22 18.94 2.15
CA PRO A 121 -6.96 19.58 3.21
C PRO A 121 -7.07 21.06 2.89
N GLN A 122 -8.28 21.64 3.01
CA GLN A 122 -8.55 23.07 2.77
C GLN A 122 -7.92 23.97 3.86
N LEU A 123 -6.64 23.73 4.19
CA LEU A 123 -5.83 24.52 5.10
C LEU A 123 -5.59 25.93 4.54
N GLU A 124 -5.60 26.09 3.21
CA GLU A 124 -5.40 27.38 2.53
C GLU A 124 -6.46 28.44 2.86
N ALA A 125 -7.68 28.02 3.25
CA ALA A 125 -8.75 28.93 3.65
C ALA A 125 -8.59 29.48 5.08
N ARG A 126 -7.63 28.96 5.85
CA ARG A 126 -7.41 29.36 7.25
C ARG A 126 -6.41 30.50 7.36
N LYS A 127 -6.56 31.32 8.41
CA LYS A 127 -5.59 32.39 8.68
C LYS A 127 -4.26 31.78 9.10
N ALA A 128 -3.17 32.21 8.46
CA ALA A 128 -1.82 31.85 8.86
C ALA A 128 -1.57 32.32 10.30
N GLN A 129 -1.28 31.38 11.20
CA GLN A 129 -1.02 31.67 12.61
C GLN A 129 0.47 31.93 12.88
N ARG A 130 1.36 31.39 12.05
CA ARG A 130 2.81 31.53 12.21
C ARG A 130 3.51 31.79 10.88
N GLN A 131 4.63 32.52 10.94
CA GLN A 131 5.57 32.67 9.81
C GLN A 131 6.84 31.89 10.10
N LEU A 132 7.21 31.00 9.18
CA LEU A 132 8.45 30.23 9.30
C LEU A 132 9.55 30.83 8.41
N SER A 133 10.73 31.03 9.01
CA SER A 133 11.96 31.29 8.25
C SER A 133 12.37 30.05 7.45
N LYS A 134 13.20 30.24 6.42
CA LYS A 134 13.75 29.11 5.63
C LYS A 134 14.50 28.11 6.52
N GLY A 135 15.36 28.60 7.42
CA GLY A 135 16.11 27.76 8.35
C GLY A 135 15.23 26.96 9.32
N GLN A 136 14.12 27.52 9.79
CA GLN A 136 13.16 26.77 10.62
C GLN A 136 12.48 25.65 9.83
N ARG A 137 12.08 25.89 8.57
CA ARG A 137 11.50 24.84 7.72
C ARG A 137 12.48 23.69 7.50
N ASP A 138 13.73 24.02 7.18
CA ASP A 138 14.78 23.02 6.95
C ASP A 138 15.05 22.19 8.23
N THR A 139 15.04 22.84 9.39
CA THR A 139 15.22 22.17 10.69
C THR A 139 14.05 21.26 11.04
N ILE A 140 12.80 21.72 10.84
CA ILE A 140 11.61 20.89 11.09
C ILE A 140 11.64 19.66 10.18
N ASN A 141 11.93 19.84 8.89
CA ASN A 141 11.99 18.75 7.93
C ASN A 141 13.05 17.71 8.35
N LEU A 142 14.24 18.16 8.74
CA LEU A 142 15.31 17.29 9.23
C LEU A 142 14.87 16.49 10.48
N VAL A 143 14.35 17.16 11.50
CA VAL A 143 13.97 16.52 12.78
C VAL A 143 12.79 15.56 12.59
N MET A 144 11.82 15.88 11.74
CA MET A 144 10.73 14.96 11.40
C MET A 144 11.22 13.72 10.65
N ARG A 145 12.19 13.86 9.75
CA ARG A 145 12.82 12.72 9.07
C ARG A 145 13.60 11.84 10.05
N GLU A 146 14.28 12.44 11.03
CA GLU A 146 14.92 11.69 12.12
C GLU A 146 13.90 10.94 12.99
N TYR A 147 12.77 11.57 13.34
CA TYR A 147 11.67 10.93 14.06
C TYR A 147 11.14 9.72 13.28
N ARG A 148 10.89 9.88 11.97
CA ARG A 148 10.49 8.78 11.08
C ARG A 148 11.50 7.61 11.12
N MET A 149 12.80 7.91 11.09
CA MET A 149 13.83 6.87 11.20
C MET A 149 13.88 6.20 12.58
N LYS A 150 13.55 6.92 13.67
CA LYS A 150 13.43 6.31 15.00
C LYS A 150 12.26 5.35 15.08
N LEU A 151 11.11 5.68 14.49
CA LEU A 151 9.96 4.77 14.45
C LEU A 151 10.30 3.43 13.77
N ALA A 152 11.17 3.47 12.75
CA ALA A 152 11.66 2.28 12.07
C ALA A 152 12.44 1.32 12.98
N GLN A 153 13.05 1.83 14.06
CA GLN A 153 13.95 1.08 14.94
C GLN A 153 13.21 0.45 16.13
N VAL A 154 12.00 0.90 16.44
CA VAL A 154 11.24 0.48 17.64
C VAL A 154 10.48 -0.84 17.41
N GLY A 155 10.32 -1.31 16.17
CA GLY A 155 9.58 -2.54 15.88
C GLY A 155 9.86 -3.17 14.52
N TYR A 156 9.19 -4.29 14.24
CA TYR A 156 9.22 -4.94 12.93
C TYR A 156 8.39 -4.14 11.93
N CYS A 157 9.05 -3.43 11.02
CA CYS A 157 8.38 -2.75 9.93
C CYS A 157 7.96 -3.77 8.85
N ILE A 158 6.66 -4.00 8.70
CA ILE A 158 6.10 -4.79 7.60
C ILE A 158 5.98 -3.85 6.39
N ASN A 159 6.64 -4.18 5.28
CA ASN A 159 6.66 -3.41 4.02
C ASN A 159 7.23 -1.99 4.10
N GLY A 160 8.16 -1.76 5.02
CA GLY A 160 8.87 -0.50 5.17
C GLY A 160 8.20 0.47 6.14
N ILE A 161 8.89 1.58 6.41
CA ILE A 161 8.51 2.54 7.46
C ILE A 161 7.15 3.19 7.14
N ASP A 162 6.92 3.53 5.88
CA ASP A 162 5.70 4.22 5.44
C ASP A 162 4.45 3.35 5.66
N ALA A 163 4.53 2.07 5.27
CA ALA A 163 3.43 1.12 5.43
C ALA A 163 3.21 0.69 6.89
N SER A 164 4.22 0.83 7.75
CA SER A 164 4.14 0.42 9.15
C SER A 164 3.74 1.54 10.10
N THR A 165 4.13 2.77 9.80
CA THR A 165 3.96 3.93 10.69
C THR A 165 2.94 4.94 10.16
N GLY A 166 2.65 4.93 8.86
CA GLY A 166 1.86 5.96 8.20
C GLY A 166 2.56 7.32 8.09
N VAL A 167 3.78 7.46 8.62
CA VAL A 167 4.56 8.71 8.57
C VAL A 167 5.42 8.73 7.31
N THR A 168 4.81 9.10 6.17
CA THR A 168 5.50 9.14 4.88
C THR A 168 6.33 10.40 4.68
N LEU A 169 7.24 10.39 3.69
CA LEU A 169 8.01 11.58 3.33
C LEU A 169 7.10 12.68 2.75
N GLU A 170 6.10 12.29 1.96
CA GLU A 170 5.11 13.20 1.38
C GLU A 170 4.27 13.86 2.48
N LEU A 171 3.90 13.09 3.51
CA LEU A 171 3.22 13.63 4.69
C LEU A 171 4.08 14.68 5.40
N ILE A 172 5.38 14.38 5.63
CA ILE A 172 6.31 15.32 6.27
C ILE A 172 6.42 16.61 5.46
N ASP A 173 6.63 16.49 4.15
CA ASP A 173 6.77 17.65 3.28
C ASP A 173 5.46 18.48 3.25
N ALA A 174 4.30 17.84 3.19
CA ALA A 174 2.99 18.51 3.24
C ALA A 174 2.71 19.21 4.58
N ILE A 175 3.16 18.63 5.70
CA ILE A 175 3.09 19.26 7.03
C ILE A 175 4.00 20.48 7.08
N VAL A 176 5.24 20.38 6.57
CA VAL A 176 6.20 21.50 6.57
C VAL A 176 5.71 22.67 5.72
N GLU A 177 5.11 22.41 4.56
CA GLU A 177 4.53 23.43 3.68
C GLU A 177 3.35 24.18 4.33
N ASN A 178 2.49 23.44 5.04
CA ASN A 178 1.26 23.96 5.63
C ASN A 178 1.37 24.23 7.14
N CYS A 179 2.56 24.16 7.71
CA CYS A 179 2.84 24.36 9.13
C CYS A 179 2.31 25.71 9.66
N LYS A 180 2.21 26.71 8.79
CA LYS A 180 1.63 28.03 9.07
C LYS A 180 0.15 28.01 9.51
N PHE A 181 -0.60 26.96 9.16
CA PHE A 181 -2.03 26.85 9.41
C PHE A 181 -2.39 25.91 10.57
N LEU A 182 -1.42 25.16 11.09
CA LEU A 182 -1.66 24.11 12.09
C LEU A 182 -1.68 24.65 13.50
N THR A 183 -2.74 24.39 14.24
CA THR A 183 -2.98 25.01 15.55
C THR A 183 -2.84 24.07 16.74
N SER A 184 -3.03 22.77 16.54
CA SER A 184 -2.94 21.75 17.60
C SER A 184 -2.58 20.38 17.01
N SER A 185 -2.22 19.42 17.87
CA SER A 185 -2.02 18.02 17.48
C SER A 185 -3.31 17.40 16.94
N SER A 186 -4.48 17.72 17.51
CA SER A 186 -5.77 17.27 17.00
C SER A 186 -6.09 17.83 15.61
N ASP A 187 -5.67 19.07 15.34
CA ASP A 187 -5.81 19.71 14.03
C ASP A 187 -4.98 18.97 12.97
N LEU A 188 -3.74 18.63 13.31
CA LEU A 188 -2.85 17.83 12.47
C LEU A 188 -3.39 16.40 12.26
N PHE A 189 -3.92 15.75 13.29
CA PHE A 189 -4.54 14.43 13.19
C PHE A 189 -5.81 14.41 12.33
N SER A 190 -6.63 15.47 12.39
CA SER A 190 -7.86 15.56 11.59
C SER A 190 -7.62 16.02 10.15
N SER A 191 -6.56 16.80 9.92
CA SER A 191 -6.23 17.35 8.61
C SER A 191 -5.41 16.38 7.76
N TYR A 192 -4.65 15.46 8.37
CA TYR A 192 -3.81 14.52 7.64
C TYR A 192 -4.14 13.08 8.02
N GLU A 193 -3.84 12.11 7.16
CA GLU A 193 -4.03 10.67 7.42
C GLU A 193 -3.02 10.08 8.41
N ILE A 194 -2.93 10.65 9.60
CA ILE A 194 -2.07 10.10 10.64
C ILE A 194 -2.84 8.99 11.33
N TRP A 195 -2.24 7.80 11.40
CA TRP A 195 -2.93 6.60 11.88
C TRP A 195 -3.03 6.50 13.40
N ASP A 196 -2.15 7.20 14.13
CA ASP A 196 -2.13 7.25 15.59
C ASP A 196 -2.01 8.71 16.08
N ILE A 197 -2.88 9.10 17.00
CA ILE A 197 -2.87 10.43 17.62
C ILE A 197 -1.54 10.73 18.31
N LYS A 198 -0.83 9.71 18.82
CA LYS A 198 0.50 9.90 19.42
C LYS A 198 1.53 10.43 18.42
N HIS A 199 1.50 9.93 17.18
CA HIS A 199 2.35 10.47 16.12
C HIS A 199 1.99 11.92 15.82
N ALA A 200 0.71 12.27 15.85
CA ALA A 200 0.28 13.65 15.68
C ALA A 200 0.76 14.56 16.82
N GLU A 201 0.73 14.09 18.06
CA GLU A 201 1.26 14.79 19.23
C GLU A 201 2.77 15.00 19.14
N ASP A 202 3.54 13.96 18.83
CA ASP A 202 5.00 14.04 18.68
C ASP A 202 5.41 14.96 17.52
N LEU A 203 4.76 14.84 16.36
CA LEU A 203 5.03 15.68 15.20
C LEU A 203 4.68 17.15 15.48
N PHE A 204 3.57 17.40 16.17
CA PHE A 204 3.21 18.75 16.57
C PHE A 204 4.17 19.32 17.63
N ALA A 205 4.65 18.50 18.56
CA ALA A 205 5.67 18.89 19.53
C ALA A 205 6.99 19.31 18.87
N ILE A 206 7.41 18.64 17.79
CA ILE A 206 8.58 19.05 17.00
C ILE A 206 8.38 20.46 16.43
N ILE A 207 7.19 20.76 15.89
CA ILE A 207 6.85 22.08 15.37
C ILE A 207 6.93 23.14 16.47
N VAL A 208 6.26 22.89 17.60
CA VAL A 208 6.22 23.81 18.76
C VAL A 208 7.61 24.10 19.29
N ASN A 209 8.45 23.07 19.47
CA ASN A 209 9.81 23.21 20.00
C ASN A 209 10.71 24.09 19.11
N ILE A 210 10.55 24.03 17.78
CA ILE A 210 11.37 24.80 16.84
C ILE A 210 10.79 26.20 16.60
N CYS A 211 9.47 26.34 16.64
CA CYS A 211 8.79 27.61 16.43
C CYS A 211 8.73 28.48 17.70
N GLY A 212 8.94 27.90 18.89
CA GLY A 212 8.97 28.63 20.16
C GLY A 212 7.62 29.24 20.56
N GLN A 213 6.51 28.63 20.11
CA GLN A 213 5.13 29.06 20.36
C GLN A 213 4.29 27.88 20.83
#